data_AF-A0A0C3MZP5-F1
#
_entry.id   AF-A0A0C3MZP5-F1
#
_cell.length_a   1.000
_cell.length_b   1.000
_cell.length_c   1.000
_cell.angle_alpha   90.00
_cell.angle_beta   90.00
_cell.angle_gamma   90.00
#
_symmetry.space_group_name_H-M   'P 1'
#
loop_
_entity.id
_entity.type
_entity.pdbx_description
1 polymer ?
#
loop_
_entity_poly.entity_id
_entity_poly.type
_entity_poly.pdbx_seq_one_letter_code
_entity_poly.pdbx_strand_id
1 'polypeptide(L)'
;MLDELGIDRILLLTNNPSKVAALQKAGIHVVGRRAIYGEVTAQNQRYLRTKASRHGHWLNDLLNEQGEPGDDEPACLPAADAAHRA
;
A
#
# COMPACT_ATOMS: atom_id res chain seq x y z
N MET A 1 -13.59 2.33 -14.64
CA MET A 1 -12.83 3.56 -14.33
C MET A 1 -11.35 3.47 -14.71
N LEU A 2 -10.45 2.71 -14.06
CA LEU A 2 -9.03 2.67 -14.51
C LEU A 2 -8.87 2.10 -15.93
N ASP A 3 -9.61 1.02 -16.21
CA ASP A 3 -9.69 0.40 -17.54
C ASP A 3 -10.26 1.36 -18.60
N GLU A 4 -11.32 2.11 -18.26
CA GLU A 4 -11.90 3.16 -19.12
C GLU A 4 -10.92 4.30 -19.43
N LEU A 5 -9.91 4.50 -18.58
CA LEU A 5 -8.83 5.48 -18.79
C LEU A 5 -7.64 4.88 -19.53
N GLY A 6 -7.68 3.59 -19.89
CA GLY A 6 -6.58 2.87 -20.52
C GLY A 6 -5.36 2.69 -19.61
N ILE A 7 -5.55 2.69 -18.29
CA ILE A 7 -4.47 2.54 -17.31
C ILE A 7 -4.43 1.10 -16.82
N ASP A 8 -3.37 0.39 -17.21
CA ASP A 8 -3.12 -1.01 -16.85
C ASP A 8 -2.03 -1.16 -15.77
N ARG A 9 -1.16 -0.15 -15.59
CA ARG A 9 -0.03 -0.17 -14.64
C ARG A 9 -0.05 1.02 -13.69
N ILE A 10 0.13 0.77 -12.39
CA ILE A 10 0.13 1.83 -11.36
C ILE A 10 1.20 1.64 -10.28
N LEU A 11 1.76 2.75 -9.79
CA LEU A 11 2.37 2.82 -8.46
C LEU A 11 1.27 3.11 -7.44
N LEU A 12 1.02 2.18 -6.52
CA LEU A 12 -0.13 2.29 -5.62
C LEU A 12 0.26 2.96 -4.29
N LEU A 13 -0.39 4.08 -3.98
CA LEU A 13 -0.31 4.73 -2.68
C LEU A 13 -1.33 4.10 -1.71
N THR A 14 -0.89 3.20 -0.84
CA THR A 14 -1.79 2.53 0.10
C THR A 14 -1.03 2.01 1.31
N ASN A 15 -1.69 1.98 2.47
CA ASN A 15 -1.24 1.20 3.64
C ASN A 15 -2.04 -0.09 3.82
N ASN A 16 -3.02 -0.35 2.95
CA ASN A 16 -3.89 -1.52 3.03
C ASN A 16 -3.40 -2.63 2.07
N PRO A 17 -2.86 -3.76 2.56
CA PRO A 17 -2.47 -4.90 1.72
C PRO A 17 -3.60 -5.43 0.86
N SER A 18 -4.82 -5.48 1.39
CA SER A 18 -5.97 -6.04 0.69
C SER A 18 -6.33 -5.24 -0.57
N LYS A 19 -5.99 -3.95 -0.62
CA LYS A 19 -6.15 -3.14 -1.85
C LYS A 19 -5.16 -3.55 -2.93
N VAL A 20 -3.91 -3.86 -2.56
CA VAL A 20 -2.90 -4.36 -3.51
C VAL A 20 -3.41 -5.65 -4.14
N ALA A 21 -3.80 -6.62 -3.30
CA ALA A 21 -4.30 -7.91 -3.75
C ALA A 21 -5.57 -7.78 -4.60
N ALA A 22 -6.51 -6.92 -4.21
CA ALA A 22 -7.74 -6.70 -4.95
C ALA A 22 -7.49 -6.10 -6.35
N LEU A 23 -6.58 -5.12 -6.47
CA LEU A 23 -6.24 -4.50 -7.74
C LEU A 23 -5.49 -5.47 -8.66
N GLN A 24 -4.55 -6.24 -8.13
CA GLN A 24 -3.87 -7.29 -8.87
C GLN A 24 -4.86 -8.35 -9.38
N LYS A 25 -5.81 -8.78 -8.54
CA LYS A 25 -6.87 -9.72 -8.94
C LYS A 25 -7.81 -9.15 -10.00
N ALA A 26 -7.98 -7.83 -10.02
CA ALA A 26 -8.77 -7.13 -11.03
C ALA A 26 -8.01 -6.89 -12.36
N GLY A 27 -6.79 -7.43 -12.50
CA GLY A 27 -5.98 -7.29 -13.72
C GLY A 27 -5.16 -6.02 -13.80
N ILE A 28 -5.12 -5.20 -12.74
CA ILE A 28 -4.27 -4.01 -12.68
C ILE A 28 -2.86 -4.42 -12.23
N HIS A 29 -1.86 -4.09 -13.04
CA HIS A 29 -0.46 -4.34 -12.73
C HIS A 29 0.05 -3.28 -11.74
N VAL A 30 -0.01 -3.62 -10.45
CA VAL A 30 0.62 -2.82 -9.39
C VAL A 30 2.13 -3.01 -9.46
N VAL A 31 2.85 -2.06 -10.07
CA VAL A 31 4.31 -2.14 -10.29
C VAL A 31 5.12 -1.88 -9.01
N GLY A 32 4.45 -1.32 -8.01
CA GLY A 32 5.05 -1.04 -6.71
C GLY A 32 4.03 -0.41 -5.79
N ARG A 33 4.44 -0.24 -4.54
CA ARG A 33 3.69 0.49 -3.53
C ARG A 33 4.58 1.59 -2.96
N ARG A 34 3.97 2.72 -2.65
CA ARG A 34 4.54 3.68 -1.69
C ARG A 34 3.61 3.83 -0.48
N ALA A 35 4.20 3.80 0.71
CA ALA A 35 3.45 4.04 1.94
C ALA A 35 2.92 5.48 1.95
N ILE A 36 1.81 5.70 2.65
CA ILE A 36 1.26 7.05 2.81
C ILE A 36 0.91 7.29 4.27
N TYR A 37 1.72 8.08 4.95
CA TYR A 37 1.52 8.38 6.36
C TYR A 37 0.89 9.77 6.53
N GLY A 38 0.07 9.89 7.57
CA GLY A 38 -0.37 11.18 8.09
C GLY A 38 0.09 11.30 9.54
N GLU A 39 -0.19 12.43 10.17
CA GLU A 39 0.14 12.63 11.58
C GLU A 39 -0.70 11.73 12.49
N VAL A 40 -0.06 11.15 13.52
CA VAL A 40 -0.78 10.48 14.61
C VAL A 40 -1.22 11.53 15.61
N THR A 41 -2.52 11.67 15.78
CA THR A 41 -3.14 12.59 16.74
C THR A 41 -3.86 11.80 17.83
N ALA A 42 -4.14 12.43 18.97
CA ALA A 42 -4.92 11.81 20.05
C ALA A 42 -6.28 11.28 19.57
N GLN A 43 -6.90 11.98 18.61
CA GLN A 43 -8.20 11.64 18.04
C GLN A 43 -8.14 10.44 17.08
N ASN A 44 -7.06 10.29 16.31
CA ASN A 44 -6.96 9.25 15.29
C ASN A 44 -6.21 7.99 15.75
N GLN A 45 -5.48 8.05 16.87
CA GLN A 45 -4.62 6.97 17.33
C GLN A 45 -5.37 5.64 17.49
N ARG A 46 -6.55 5.65 18.13
CA ARG A 46 -7.37 4.44 18.31
C ARG A 46 -7.82 3.84 16.97
N TYR A 47 -8.15 4.70 16.02
CA TYR A 47 -8.56 4.28 14.68
C TYR A 47 -7.39 3.64 13.92
N LEU A 48 -6.21 4.26 13.95
CA LEU A 48 -5.01 3.75 13.30
C LEU A 48 -4.57 2.41 13.91
N ARG A 49 -4.58 2.28 15.25
CA ARG A 49 -4.33 1.00 15.93
C ARG A 49 -5.30 -0.09 15.51
N THR A 50 -6.59 0.25 15.36
CA THR A 50 -7.62 -0.69 14.91
C THR A 50 -7.40 -1.13 13.46
N LYS A 51 -6.99 -0.20 12.58
CA LYS A 51 -6.62 -0.52 11.20
C LYS A 51 -5.43 -1.47 11.13
N ALA A 52 -4.40 -1.24 11.95
CA ALA A 52 -3.24 -2.12 12.02
C ALA A 52 -3.62 -3.50 12.56
N SER A 53 -4.18 -3.57 13.76
CA SER A 53 -4.39 -4.84 14.48
C SER A 53 -5.52 -5.70 13.93
N ARG A 54 -6.62 -5.10 13.47
CA ARG A 54 -7.80 -5.87 13.02
C ARG A 54 -7.86 -6.07 11.51
N HIS A 55 -7.33 -5.13 10.74
CA HIS A 55 -7.45 -5.13 9.28
C HIS A 55 -6.10 -5.34 8.58
N GLY A 56 -5.04 -5.60 9.35
CA GLY A 56 -3.71 -5.90 8.81
C GLY A 56 -3.08 -4.74 8.05
N HIS A 57 -3.46 -3.49 8.33
CA HIS A 57 -2.83 -2.35 7.66
C HIS A 57 -1.36 -2.23 8.04
N TRP A 58 -0.51 -1.92 7.06
CA TRP A 58 0.91 -1.66 7.25
C TRP A 58 1.10 -0.25 7.82
N LEU A 59 0.91 -0.14 9.13
CA LEU A 59 1.03 1.09 9.90
C LEU A 59 2.01 0.92 11.07
N ASN A 60 2.74 -0.19 11.13
CA ASN A 60 3.65 -0.48 12.23
C ASN A 60 4.69 0.64 12.35
N ASP A 61 5.31 1.06 11.25
CA ASP A 61 6.32 2.14 11.24
C ASP A 61 5.74 3.49 11.69
N LEU A 62 4.45 3.75 11.44
CA LEU A 62 3.79 4.98 11.91
C LEU A 62 3.40 4.90 13.39
N LEU A 63 3.12 3.69 13.90
CA LEU A 63 2.67 3.44 15.26
C LEU A 63 3.83 3.09 16.21
N ASN A 64 4.96 2.70 15.65
CA ASN A 64 6.22 2.42 16.32
C ASN A 64 7.16 3.62 16.07
N GLU A 65 7.33 4.42 17.12
CA GLU A 65 8.39 5.42 17.33
C GLU A 65 8.07 6.91 17.09
N GLN A 66 8.19 7.67 18.19
CA GLN A 66 8.86 8.95 18.17
C GLN A 66 10.30 8.72 17.66
N GLY A 67 10.63 9.08 16.42
CA GLY A 67 12.00 8.97 15.91
C GLY A 67 12.11 9.02 14.37
N GLU A 68 12.56 10.17 13.86
CA GLU A 68 13.11 10.52 12.53
C GLU A 68 12.59 9.85 11.23
N PRO A 69 12.32 10.65 10.16
CA PRO A 69 11.85 10.14 8.87
C PRO A 69 12.97 9.38 8.13
N GLY A 70 12.82 8.05 8.02
CA GLY A 70 13.68 7.20 7.19
C GLY A 70 13.29 7.25 5.72
N ASP A 71 14.29 7.42 4.86
CA ASP A 71 14.20 7.68 3.42
C ASP A 71 13.18 6.83 2.63
N ASP A 72 12.39 7.54 1.84
CA ASP A 72 11.30 7.14 0.95
C ASP A 72 11.80 6.36 -0.32
N GLU A 73 12.69 5.38 -0.17
CA GLU A 73 13.09 4.52 -1.30
C GLU A 73 12.04 3.40 -1.50
N PRO A 74 11.37 3.33 -2.67
CA PRO A 74 10.35 2.32 -2.92
C PRO A 74 10.99 0.93 -2.98
N ALA A 75 10.66 0.09 -2.00
CA ALA A 75 11.00 -1.34 -2.05
C ALA A 75 10.39 -1.95 -3.32
N CYS A 76 11.26 -2.28 -4.29
CA CYS A 76 10.87 -2.96 -5.51
C CYS A 76 10.32 -4.35 -5.13
N LEU A 77 9.02 -4.56 -5.36
CA LEU A 77 8.44 -5.89 -5.20
C LEU A 77 8.95 -6.77 -6.35
N PRO A 78 9.33 -8.04 -6.09
CA PRO A 78 9.71 -8.94 -7.17
C PRO A 78 8.56 -9.04 -8.15
N ALA A 79 8.89 -8.91 -9.44
CA ALA A 79 7.92 -9.05 -10.52
C ALA A 79 7.19 -10.38 -10.36
N ALA A 80 5.85 -10.34 -10.37
CA ALA A 80 5.07 -11.55 -10.57
C ALA A 80 5.49 -12.12 -11.93
N ASP A 81 5.98 -13.35 -11.88
CA ASP A 81 6.62 -14.03 -13.00
C ASP A 81 5.75 -13.96 -14.26
N ALA A 82 6.40 -13.69 -15.38
CA ALA A 82 5.79 -13.49 -16.68
C ALA A 82 5.18 -14.80 -17.19
N ALA A 83 3.93 -15.07 -16.82
CA ALA A 83 3.22 -16.26 -17.29
C ALA A 83 1.76 -15.97 -17.64
N HIS A 84 1.55 -15.16 -18.68
CA HIS A 84 0.51 -15.48 -19.66
C HIS A 84 0.87 -14.94 -21.04
N ARG A 85 1.48 -15.82 -21.84
CA ARG A 85 1.41 -15.79 -23.31
C ARG A 85 0.09 -16.45 -23.73
N ALA A 86 -0.62 -15.78 -24.64
CA ALA A 86 -1.32 -16.29 -25.83
C ALA A 86 -2.68 -15.57 -26.00
#